data_AF-U4QIV1-F1
#
_entry.id   AF-U4QIV1-F1
#
_cell.length_a   1.000
_cell.length_b   1.000
_cell.length_c   1.000
_cell.angle_alpha   90.00
_cell.angle_beta   90.00
_cell.angle_gamma   90.00
#
_symmetry.space_group_name_H-M   'P 1'
#
loop_
_entity.id
_entity.type
_entity.pdbx_description
1 polymer ?
#
loop_
_entity_poly.entity_id
_entity_poly.type
_entity_poly.pdbx_seq_one_letter_code
_entity_poly.pdbx_strand_id
1 'polypeptide(L)'
;MQNTIDTCSHIISDEGMEEPAVFSDMADILTKEKVIREDLKQPLKNMMGLRNIIAHQYGDIDFKIIYKIVKDDLKDIYRFL
;
A
#
# COMPACT_ATOMS: atom_id res chain seq x y z
N MET A 1 -6.72 5.66 2.25
CA MET A 1 -6.24 4.48 1.50
C MET A 1 -6.25 4.75 0.00
N GLN A 2 -7.41 4.93 -0.65
CA GLN A 2 -7.46 5.15 -2.11
C GLN A 2 -6.61 6.34 -2.57
N ASN A 3 -6.73 7.52 -1.94
CA ASN A 3 -5.92 8.69 -2.30
C ASN A 3 -4.40 8.44 -2.25
N THR A 4 -3.92 7.65 -1.28
CA THR A 4 -2.50 7.30 -1.17
C THR A 4 -2.06 6.43 -2.34
N ILE A 5 -2.90 5.47 -2.75
CA ILE A 5 -2.65 4.62 -3.92
C ILE A 5 -2.64 5.47 -5.19
N ASP A 6 -3.60 6.38 -5.35
CA ASP A 6 -3.68 7.26 -6.51
C ASP A 6 -2.42 8.16 -6.61
N THR A 7 -1.95 8.67 -5.46
CA THR A 7 -0.70 9.45 -5.39
C THR A 7 0.52 8.61 -5.77
N CYS A 8 0.63 7.39 -5.25
CA CYS A 8 1.72 6.47 -5.60
C CYS A 8 1.73 6.14 -7.09
N SER A 9 0.55 5.87 -7.66
CA SER A 9 0.38 5.59 -9.08
C SER A 9 0.75 6.78 -9.95
N HIS A 10 0.39 7.99 -9.52
CA HIS A 10 0.73 9.22 -10.23
C HIS A 10 2.25 9.45 -10.25
N ILE A 11 2.92 9.27 -9.10
CA ILE A 11 4.38 9.41 -9.01
C ILE A 11 5.10 8.40 -9.92
N ILE A 12 4.69 7.12 -9.87
CA ILE A 12 5.27 6.07 -10.72
C ILE A 12 5.13 6.41 -12.20
N SER A 13 3.96 6.93 -12.60
CA SER A 13 3.69 7.30 -13.98
C SER A 13 4.48 8.53 -14.43
N ASP A 14 4.55 9.57 -13.60
CA ASP A 14 5.25 10.82 -13.94
C ASP A 14 6.76 10.62 -14.08
N GLU A 15 7.34 9.78 -13.22
CA GLU A 15 8.78 9.53 -13.17
C GLU A 15 9.21 8.40 -14.14
N GLY A 16 8.27 7.81 -14.90
CA GLY A 16 8.56 6.75 -15.86
C GLY A 16 9.14 5.48 -15.24
N MET A 17 8.69 5.14 -14.02
CA MET A 17 9.18 3.99 -13.26
C MET A 17 8.64 2.66 -13.82
N GLU A 18 9.15 1.55 -13.29
CA GLU A 18 8.64 0.21 -13.57
C GLU A 18 7.12 0.12 -13.28
N GLU A 19 6.36 -0.48 -14.19
CA GLU A 19 4.90 -0.57 -14.06
C GLU A 19 4.52 -1.67 -13.05
N PRO A 20 3.70 -1.38 -12.04
CA PRO A 20 3.29 -2.36 -11.03
C PRO A 20 2.33 -3.41 -11.64
N ALA A 21 2.59 -4.70 -11.42
CA ALA A 21 1.67 -5.76 -11.85
C ALA A 21 0.43 -5.84 -10.95
N VAL A 22 0.59 -5.58 -9.66
CA VAL A 22 -0.50 -5.38 -8.70
C VAL A 22 -0.23 -4.16 -7.82
N PHE A 23 -1.28 -3.58 -7.24
CA PHE A 23 -1.15 -2.36 -6.43
C PHE A 23 -0.10 -2.46 -5.30
N SER A 24 0.07 -3.64 -4.69
CA SER A 24 1.06 -3.85 -3.63
C SER A 24 2.51 -3.70 -4.11
N ASP A 25 2.78 -3.84 -5.41
CA ASP A 25 4.13 -3.73 -5.98
C ASP A 25 4.61 -2.28 -6.01
N MET A 26 3.69 -1.30 -5.97
CA MET A 26 4.06 0.12 -5.89
C MET A 26 4.94 0.42 -4.68
N ALA A 27 4.73 -0.27 -3.55
CA ALA A 27 5.57 -0.10 -2.36
C ALA A 27 7.02 -0.56 -2.62
N ASP A 28 7.20 -1.66 -3.35
CA ASP A 28 8.52 -2.15 -3.73
C ASP A 28 9.21 -1.17 -4.70
N ILE A 29 8.49 -0.70 -5.73
CA ILE A 29 8.99 0.25 -6.74
C ILE A 29 9.40 1.57 -6.08
N LEU A 30 8.51 2.19 -5.31
CA LEU A 30 8.77 3.49 -4.68
C LEU A 30 9.90 3.43 -3.65
N THR A 31 10.11 2.28 -3.01
CA THR A 31 11.23 2.12 -2.07
C THR A 31 12.55 1.93 -2.83
N LYS A 32 12.54 1.13 -3.91
CA LYS A 32 13.70 0.92 -4.80
C LYS A 32 14.18 2.23 -5.40
N GLU A 33 13.25 3.09 -5.83
CA GLU A 33 13.53 4.43 -6.36
C GLU A 33 13.75 5.49 -5.26
N LYS A 34 13.79 5.08 -3.98
CA LYS A 34 14.05 5.93 -2.80
C LYS A 34 13.07 7.09 -2.62
N VAL A 35 11.87 7.01 -3.21
CA VAL A 35 10.78 7.96 -2.99
C VAL A 35 10.24 7.82 -1.57
N ILE A 36 10.19 6.58 -1.06
CA ILE A 36 9.80 6.29 0.31
C ILE A 36 10.92 5.58 1.06
N ARG A 37 10.92 5.74 2.38
CA ARG A 37 11.87 5.06 3.25
C ARG A 37 11.51 3.58 3.40
N GLU A 38 12.54 2.74 3.60
CA GLU A 38 12.37 1.29 3.74
C GLU A 38 11.43 0.89 4.88
N ASP A 39 11.37 1.67 5.98
CA ASP A 39 10.46 1.43 7.10
C ASP A 39 8.98 1.55 6.72
N LEU A 40 8.66 2.28 5.65
CA LEU A 40 7.30 2.48 5.15
C LEU A 40 6.87 1.46 4.09
N LYS A 41 7.81 0.66 3.58
CA LYS A 41 7.55 -0.32 2.52
C LYS A 41 6.48 -1.34 2.93
N GLN A 42 6.69 -2.02 4.05
CA GLN A 42 5.78 -3.07 4.51
C GLN A 42 4.41 -2.51 4.94
N PRO A 43 4.34 -1.38 5.69
CA PRO A 43 3.06 -0.72 5.98
C PRO A 43 2.26 -0.39 4.72
N LEU A 44 2.89 0.23 3.72
CA LEU A 44 2.24 0.63 2.47
C LEU A 44 1.72 -0.59 1.70
N LYS A 45 2.52 -1.65 1.64
CA LYS A 45 2.15 -2.93 1.03
C LYS A 45 0.93 -3.56 1.70
N ASN A 46 0.89 -3.55 3.04
CA ASN A 46 -0.23 -4.10 3.82
C ASN A 46 -1.52 -3.29 3.62
N MET A 47 -1.45 -1.95 3.55
CA MET A 47 -2.62 -1.12 3.25
C MET A 47 -3.16 -1.37 1.84
N MET A 48 -2.28 -1.43 0.83
CA MET A 48 -2.68 -1.72 -0.55
C MET A 48 -3.31 -3.12 -0.66
N GLY A 49 -2.75 -4.11 0.04
CA GLY A 49 -3.33 -5.45 0.16
C GLY A 49 -4.69 -5.46 0.85
N LEU A 50 -4.85 -4.71 1.95
CA LEU A 50 -6.12 -4.57 2.67
C LEU A 50 -7.21 -3.99 1.76
N ARG A 51 -6.89 -2.97 0.95
CA ARG A 51 -7.83 -2.42 -0.04
C ARG A 51 -8.29 -3.50 -1.01
N ASN A 52 -7.41 -4.40 -1.46
CA ASN A 52 -7.78 -5.49 -2.36
C ASN A 52 -8.68 -6.54 -1.69
N ILE A 53 -8.42 -6.88 -0.43
CA ILE A 53 -9.26 -7.78 0.37
C ILE A 53 -10.66 -7.17 0.57
N ILE A 54 -10.74 -5.91 1.02
CA ILE A 54 -12.02 -5.21 1.23
C ILE A 54 -12.80 -5.12 -0.07
N ALA A 55 -12.15 -4.84 -1.20
CA ALA A 55 -12.84 -4.68 -2.49
C ALA A 55 -13.32 -6.00 -3.11
N HIS A 56 -12.70 -7.16 -2.80
CA HIS A 56 -12.94 -8.40 -3.54
C HIS A 56 -13.37 -9.60 -2.68
N GLN A 57 -13.18 -9.60 -1.36
CA GLN A 57 -13.35 -10.80 -0.52
C GLN A 57 -14.51 -10.72 0.48
N TYR A 58 -15.56 -9.94 0.22
CA TYR A 58 -16.69 -9.67 1.14
C TYR A 58 -17.34 -10.87 1.88
N GLY A 59 -17.07 -12.13 1.52
CA GLY A 59 -17.66 -13.32 2.14
C GLY A 59 -16.79 -14.14 3.11
N ASP A 60 -15.45 -14.07 3.02
CA ASP A 60 -14.54 -15.04 3.69
C ASP A 60 -13.35 -14.35 4.37
N ILE A 61 -13.62 -13.21 5.03
CA ILE A 61 -12.58 -12.36 5.62
C ILE A 61 -12.25 -12.83 7.05
N ASP A 62 -10.98 -13.16 7.31
CA ASP A 62 -10.46 -13.30 8.67
C ASP A 62 -10.29 -11.90 9.30
N PHE A 63 -11.25 -11.52 10.15
CA PHE A 63 -11.25 -10.26 10.89
C PHE A 63 -9.99 -10.05 11.75
N LYS A 64 -9.27 -11.11 12.15
CA LYS A 64 -8.00 -10.96 12.90
C LYS A 64 -6.91 -10.34 12.04
N ILE A 65 -6.86 -10.70 10.75
CA ILE A 65 -5.89 -10.14 9.80
C ILE A 65 -6.20 -8.66 9.57
N ILE A 66 -7.46 -8.31 9.33
CA ILE A 66 -7.87 -6.91 9.17
C ILE A 66 -7.55 -6.09 10.43
N TYR A 67 -7.90 -6.61 11.60
CA TYR A 67 -7.65 -5.90 12.86
C TYR A 67 -6.15 -5.60 13.06
N LYS A 68 -5.27 -6.56 12.76
CA LYS A 68 -3.82 -6.38 12.84
C LYS A 68 -3.34 -5.27 11.89
N ILE A 69 -3.73 -5.33 10.61
CA ILE A 69 -3.31 -4.34 9.62
C ILE A 69 -3.79 -2.94 10.00
N VAL A 70 -5.05 -2.82 10.45
CA VAL A 70 -5.63 -1.53 10.84
C VAL A 70 -4.96 -0.95 12.08
N LYS A 71 -4.65 -1.79 13.07
CA LYS A 71 -4.09 -1.33 14.35
C LYS A 71 -2.60 -1.00 14.27
N ASP A 72 -1.85 -1.84 13.57
CA ASP A 72 -0.39 -1.82 13.61
C ASP A 72 0.19 -1.13 12.37
N ASP A 73 -0.34 -1.39 11.17
CA ASP A 73 0.28 -0.89 9.93
C ASP A 73 -0.28 0.46 9.44
N LEU A 74 -1.58 0.72 9.62
CA LEU A 74 -2.16 2.01 9.18
C LEU A 74 -1.65 3.19 10.00
N LYS A 75 -1.23 2.99 11.25
CA LYS A 75 -0.62 4.06 12.08
C LYS A 75 0.63 4.63 11.42
N ASP A 76 1.46 3.78 10.82
CA ASP A 76 2.68 4.22 10.17
C ASP A 76 2.42 4.91 8.84
N ILE A 77 1.30 4.62 8.17
CA ILE A 77 0.89 5.35 6.96
C ILE A 77 0.42 6.77 7.27
N TYR A 78 -0.14 7.05 8.45
CA TYR A 78 -0.40 8.43 8.85
C TYR A 78 0.89 9.26 9.05
N ARG A 79 2.07 8.62 9.09
CA ARG A 79 3.37 9.33 9.05
C ARG A 79 3.85 9.62 7.62
N PHE A 80 3.18 9.04 6.62
CA PHE A 80 3.48 9.23 5.19
C PHE A 80 2.69 10.41 4.59
N LEU A 81 1.47 10.68 5.10
CA LEU A 81 0.69 11.89 4.80
C LEU A 81 1.22 13.11 5.56
#